data_AF-A0A8I2J531-F1
#
_entry.id   AF-A0A8I2J531-F1
#
_cell.length_a   1.000
_cell.length_b   1.000
_cell.length_c   1.000
_cell.angle_alpha   90.00
_cell.angle_beta   90.00
_cell.angle_gamma   90.00
#
_symmetry.space_group_name_H-M   'P 1'
#
loop_
_entity.id
_entity.type
_entity.pdbx_description
1 polymer ?
#
loop_
_entity_poly.entity_id
_entity_poly.type
_entity_poly.pdbx_seq_one_letter_code
_entity_poly.pdbx_strand_id
1 'polypeptide(L)'
;MARQDELLTLNEIAQLADVGRQAAQKWHAQPRKTGGEPPLRMVAKAMHVAIPEANDRSPRYPRRVVVAFLKAVGYMNADESPMERRGGRGKWAPAKPTIDPRPAEHTDPGWSVPESGEASLYVDRSTGGRLRYYNAHAWEVAGFGSENSFTSSRTLGRAPEPDGIDELERPYWFRETLEKWAVDNMDRKAARFAGPRPDGFTPEGQPFRILPGDNYYAKKAAEQAGQTVEK
;
A
#
# COMPACT_ATOMS: atom_id res chain seq x y z
N MET A 1 19.32 17.88 21.32
CA MET A 1 20.11 18.05 20.07
C MET A 1 20.81 16.73 19.78
N ALA A 2 20.86 16.27 18.52
CA ALA A 2 21.54 15.01 18.16
C ALA A 2 23.06 15.15 18.29
N ARG A 3 23.77 14.10 18.71
CA ARG A 3 25.25 14.10 18.77
C ARG A 3 25.81 14.17 17.35
N GLN A 4 27.00 14.75 17.19
CA GLN A 4 27.63 14.92 15.86
C GLN A 4 27.86 13.58 15.15
N ASP A 5 28.09 12.51 15.92
CA ASP A 5 28.25 11.13 15.47
C ASP A 5 26.93 10.47 15.02
N GLU A 6 25.79 11.10 15.29
CA GLU A 6 24.46 10.65 14.86
C GLU A 6 24.00 11.34 13.57
N LEU A 7 24.81 12.23 12.98
CA LEU A 7 24.48 13.00 11.80
C LEU A 7 25.12 12.41 10.53
N LEU A 8 24.28 11.85 9.65
CA LEU A 8 24.69 11.20 8.42
C LEU A 8 24.76 12.17 7.24
N THR A 9 25.84 12.08 6.47
CA THR A 9 26.01 12.69 5.16
C THR A 9 25.24 11.91 4.08
N LEU A 10 25.05 12.52 2.90
CA LEU A 10 24.43 11.83 1.76
C LEU A 10 25.19 10.56 1.32
N ASN A 11 26.51 10.50 1.54
CA ASN A 11 27.30 9.30 1.22
C ASN A 11 26.98 8.16 2.20
N GLU A 12 26.92 8.46 3.50
CA GLU A 12 26.57 7.46 4.52
C GLU A 12 25.11 7.00 4.37
N ILE A 13 24.20 7.91 4.00
CA ILE A 13 22.81 7.56 3.68
C ILE A 13 22.75 6.60 2.48
N ALA A 14 23.52 6.87 1.42
CA ALA A 14 23.56 6.02 0.23
C ALA A 14 24.10 4.62 0.55
N GLN A 15 25.15 4.54 1.38
CA GLN A 15 25.70 3.26 1.87
C GLN A 15 24.70 2.50 2.72
N LEU A 16 24.00 3.17 3.64
CA LEU A 16 23.01 2.56 4.52
C LEU A 16 21.83 1.95 3.73
N ALA A 17 21.46 2.57 2.62
CA ALA A 17 20.36 2.12 1.76
C ALA A 17 20.79 1.18 0.63
N ASP A 18 22.09 0.87 0.52
CA ASP A 18 22.69 0.13 -0.61
C ASP A 18 22.29 0.71 -1.99
N VAL A 19 22.49 2.02 -2.14
CA VAL A 19 22.22 2.75 -3.40
C VAL A 19 23.38 3.64 -3.80
N GLY A 20 23.37 4.08 -5.06
CA GLY A 20 24.32 5.10 -5.53
C GLY A 20 24.06 6.47 -4.90
N ARG A 21 25.12 7.26 -4.71
CA ARG A 21 25.06 8.64 -4.18
C ARG A 21 24.03 9.55 -4.87
N GLN A 22 23.81 9.36 -6.17
CA GLN A 22 22.82 10.12 -6.93
C GLN A 22 21.38 9.90 -6.44
N ALA A 23 21.06 8.72 -5.90
CA ALA A 23 19.75 8.47 -5.30
C ALA A 23 19.56 9.28 -4.01
N ALA A 24 20.56 9.26 -3.12
CA ALA A 24 20.54 10.07 -1.90
C ALA A 24 20.47 11.58 -2.19
N GLN A 25 21.15 12.06 -3.23
CA GLN A 25 21.02 13.44 -3.70
C GLN A 25 19.58 13.79 -4.13
N LYS A 26 18.88 12.88 -4.81
CA LYS A 26 17.47 13.08 -5.19
C LYS A 26 16.53 13.13 -3.98
N TRP A 27 16.87 12.45 -2.88
CA TRP A 27 16.08 12.48 -1.65
C TRP A 27 16.27 13.76 -0.83
N HIS A 28 17.38 14.47 -1.05
CA HIS A 28 17.69 15.75 -0.44
C HIS A 28 17.24 16.95 -1.28
N ALA A 29 17.46 16.88 -2.60
CA ALA A 29 17.20 17.99 -3.51
C ALA A 29 15.72 18.12 -3.87
N GLN A 30 15.26 19.36 -4.00
CA GLN A 30 13.91 19.65 -4.49
C GLN A 30 13.77 19.20 -5.95
N PRO A 31 12.74 18.41 -6.29
CA PRO A 31 12.49 18.07 -7.69
C PRO A 31 12.16 19.35 -8.47
N ARG A 32 13.00 19.71 -9.44
CA ARG A 32 12.84 20.95 -10.24
C ARG A 32 11.50 21.03 -10.99
N LYS A 33 10.85 19.89 -11.26
CA LYS A 33 9.63 19.82 -12.07
C LYS A 33 8.33 19.97 -11.27
N THR A 34 8.28 19.43 -10.06
CA THR A 34 7.07 19.43 -9.23
C THR A 34 7.11 20.47 -8.11
N GLY A 35 8.30 21.03 -7.79
CA GLY A 35 8.46 21.95 -6.68
C GLY A 35 8.12 21.33 -5.31
N GLY A 36 7.95 20.00 -5.25
CA GLY A 36 7.57 19.28 -4.04
C GLY A 36 8.66 19.33 -2.97
N GLU A 37 8.28 19.11 -1.71
CA GLU A 37 9.22 19.04 -0.60
C GLU A 37 10.13 17.80 -0.74
N PRO A 38 11.44 17.89 -0.49
CA PRO A 38 12.32 16.74 -0.66
C PRO A 38 11.98 15.59 0.31
N PRO A 39 12.12 14.32 -0.11
CA PRO A 39 11.68 13.15 0.67
C PRO A 39 12.22 13.10 2.10
N LEU A 40 13.52 13.35 2.31
CA LEU A 40 14.12 13.36 3.66
C LEU A 40 13.55 14.47 4.55
N ARG A 41 13.06 15.56 3.95
CA ARG A 41 12.48 16.69 4.68
C ARG A 41 11.03 16.44 5.07
N MET A 42 10.27 15.80 4.19
CA MET A 42 8.93 15.32 4.49
C MET A 42 8.92 14.42 5.73
N VAL A 43 9.85 13.46 5.81
CA VAL A 43 9.98 12.57 6.98
C VAL A 43 10.41 13.32 8.23
N ALA A 44 11.39 14.21 8.13
CA ALA A 44 11.81 15.01 9.28
C ALA A 44 10.66 15.83 9.86
N LYS A 45 9.85 16.44 8.98
CA LYS A 45 8.66 17.19 9.35
C LYS A 45 7.60 16.30 10.00
N ALA A 46 7.33 15.12 9.44
CA ALA A 46 6.42 14.12 10.00
C ALA A 46 6.83 13.65 11.41
N MET A 47 8.14 13.60 11.67
CA MET A 47 8.70 13.25 12.97
C MET A 47 8.92 14.45 13.90
N HIS A 48 8.57 15.66 13.48
CA HIS A 48 8.84 16.91 14.21
C HIS A 48 10.33 17.10 14.58
N VAL A 49 11.24 16.78 13.65
CA VAL A 49 12.70 16.88 13.82
C VAL A 49 13.26 17.98 12.93
N ALA A 50 14.06 18.89 13.51
CA ALA A 50 14.80 19.91 12.76
C ALA A 50 15.92 19.28 11.90
N ILE A 51 16.08 19.78 10.68
CA ILE A 51 17.04 19.28 9.67
C ILE A 51 17.58 20.43 8.78
N PRO A 52 18.71 20.23 8.08
CA PRO A 52 19.32 21.25 7.22
C PRO A 52 18.47 21.67 6.02
N GLU A 53 18.79 22.86 5.49
CA GLU A 53 18.17 23.47 4.30
C GLU A 53 18.31 22.61 3.03
N ALA A 54 17.32 22.67 2.12
CA ALA A 54 17.31 21.86 0.89
C ALA A 54 18.43 22.24 -0.10
N ASN A 55 19.04 23.41 0.09
CA ASN A 55 20.12 23.95 -0.75
C ASN A 55 21.47 23.93 -0.02
N ASP A 56 21.58 23.23 1.10
CA ASP A 56 22.83 23.11 1.84
C ASP A 56 23.88 22.37 0.98
N ARG A 57 25.12 22.88 0.98
CA ARG A 57 26.25 22.28 0.24
C ARG A 57 26.74 21.00 0.88
N SER A 58 26.50 20.80 2.18
CA SER A 58 26.96 19.63 2.93
C SER A 58 25.90 19.19 3.96
N PRO A 59 24.72 18.76 3.49
CA PRO A 59 23.61 18.46 4.37
C PRO A 59 23.93 17.25 5.25
N ARG A 60 23.59 17.35 6.53
CA ARG A 60 23.68 16.26 7.50
C ARG A 60 22.35 15.99 8.17
N TYR A 61 21.94 14.72 8.18
CA TYR A 61 20.64 14.30 8.69
C TYR A 61 20.79 13.44 9.95
N PRO A 62 19.96 13.65 10.99
CA PRO A 62 19.93 12.73 12.13
C PRO A 62 19.63 11.30 11.66
N ARG A 63 20.40 10.32 12.13
CA ARG A 63 20.24 8.89 11.80
C ARG A 63 18.80 8.43 11.94
N ARG A 64 18.11 8.84 13.01
CA ARG A 64 16.70 8.49 13.26
C ARG A 64 15.76 8.91 12.10
N VAL A 65 16.00 10.06 11.49
CA VAL A 65 15.21 10.55 10.33
C VAL A 65 15.51 9.70 9.11
N VAL A 66 16.79 9.40 8.88
CA VAL A 66 17.23 8.55 7.76
C VAL A 66 16.65 7.15 7.89
N VAL A 67 16.77 6.51 9.05
CA VAL A 67 16.22 5.18 9.32
C VAL A 67 14.71 5.17 9.14
N ALA A 68 13.98 6.14 9.68
CA ALA A 68 12.55 6.26 9.48
C ALA A 68 12.18 6.42 8.00
N PHE A 69 12.92 7.24 7.26
CA PHE A 69 12.74 7.40 5.82
C PHE A 69 12.97 6.08 5.08
N LEU A 70 14.08 5.38 5.34
CA LEU A 70 14.39 4.11 4.66
C LEU A 70 13.36 3.02 4.99
N LYS A 71 12.84 2.98 6.23
CA LYS A 71 11.73 2.11 6.62
C LYS A 71 10.43 2.49 5.89
N ALA A 72 10.15 3.78 5.73
CA ALA A 72 8.96 4.29 5.07
C ALA A 72 8.91 4.02 3.57
N VAL A 73 10.05 4.16 2.88
CA VAL A 73 10.12 3.94 1.44
C VAL A 73 10.50 2.50 1.07
N GLY A 74 10.81 1.68 2.08
CA GLY A 74 11.05 0.25 1.96
C GLY A 74 12.44 -0.13 1.47
N TYR A 75 13.47 0.65 1.78
CA TYR A 75 14.88 0.23 1.66
C TYR A 75 15.37 -0.51 2.91
N MET A 76 14.62 -0.44 4.01
CA MET A 76 15.02 -0.98 5.30
C MET A 76 13.81 -1.63 5.99
N ASN A 77 14.04 -2.77 6.63
CA ASN A 77 13.06 -3.47 7.45
C ASN A 77 12.95 -2.83 8.85
N ALA A 78 11.97 -3.28 9.63
CA ALA A 78 11.73 -2.78 10.99
C ALA A 78 12.93 -2.94 11.93
N ASP A 79 13.72 -4.00 11.76
CA ASP A 79 14.95 -4.35 12.49
C ASP A 79 16.22 -3.66 11.95
N GLU A 80 16.07 -2.67 11.06
CA GLU A 80 17.15 -1.96 10.36
C GLU A 80 17.97 -2.80 9.36
N SER A 81 17.59 -4.04 9.10
CA SER A 81 18.19 -4.83 8.01
C SER A 81 17.77 -4.27 6.63
N PRO A 82 18.59 -4.42 5.58
CA PRO A 82 18.20 -4.05 4.22
C PRO A 82 16.94 -4.79 3.78
N MET A 83 15.98 -4.07 3.19
CA MET A 83 14.78 -4.71 2.66
C MET A 83 15.08 -5.42 1.34
N GLU A 84 14.58 -6.65 1.21
CA GLU A 84 14.68 -7.40 -0.03
C GLU A 84 14.03 -6.64 -1.19
N ARG A 85 14.75 -6.58 -2.31
CA ARG A 85 14.23 -5.98 -3.52
C ARG A 85 13.24 -6.93 -4.17
N ARG A 86 12.06 -6.43 -4.54
CA ARG A 86 11.20 -7.20 -5.44
C ARG A 86 11.87 -7.30 -6.81
N GLY A 87 12.13 -8.54 -7.28
CA GLY A 87 12.73 -8.78 -8.60
C GLY A 87 11.81 -8.33 -9.75
N GLY A 88 12.39 -7.83 -10.85
CA GLY A 88 11.66 -7.47 -12.07
C GLY A 88 12.24 -6.27 -12.82
N ARG A 89 11.85 -6.09 -14.09
CA ARG A 89 12.13 -4.88 -14.88
C ARG A 89 11.08 -3.80 -14.57
N GLY A 90 11.19 -3.15 -13.42
CA GLY A 90 10.21 -2.17 -12.97
C GLY A 90 10.81 -1.06 -12.10
N LYS A 91 9.98 -0.05 -11.79
CA LYS A 91 10.32 0.95 -10.77
C LYS A 91 10.44 0.25 -9.41
N TRP A 92 11.32 0.77 -8.55
CA TRP A 92 11.51 0.31 -7.18
C TRP A 92 10.18 0.15 -6.43
N ALA A 93 9.90 -1.06 -5.96
CA ALA A 93 8.75 -1.37 -5.11
C ALA A 93 9.22 -2.26 -3.95
N PRO A 94 8.74 -2.00 -2.73
CA PRO A 94 9.12 -2.80 -1.57
C PRO A 94 8.52 -4.20 -1.67
N ALA A 95 9.26 -5.21 -1.19
CA ALA A 95 8.77 -6.59 -1.19
C ALA A 95 7.69 -6.85 -0.12
N LYS A 96 7.63 -6.01 0.91
CA LYS A 96 6.70 -6.09 2.04
C LYS A 96 6.06 -4.73 2.30
N PRO A 97 4.94 -4.66 3.06
CA PRO A 97 4.44 -3.38 3.58
C PRO A 97 5.54 -2.57 4.27
N THR A 98 5.48 -1.24 4.13
CA THR A 98 6.44 -0.32 4.75
C THR A 98 5.82 0.37 5.96
N ILE A 99 6.65 1.07 6.73
CA ILE A 99 6.22 1.69 8.00
C ILE A 99 6.01 3.18 7.77
N ASP A 100 4.80 3.69 8.06
CA ASP A 100 4.55 5.13 8.04
C ASP A 100 5.46 5.84 9.05
N PRO A 101 6.23 6.86 8.65
CA PRO A 101 7.09 7.61 9.56
C PRO A 101 6.29 8.56 10.46
N ARG A 102 5.00 8.79 10.18
CA ARG A 102 4.12 9.52 11.10
C ARG A 102 3.80 8.62 12.29
N PRO A 103 3.81 9.15 13.52
CA PRO A 103 3.31 8.40 14.67
C PRO A 103 1.86 7.96 14.38
N ALA A 104 1.53 6.70 14.67
CA ALA A 104 0.14 6.28 14.60
C ALA A 104 -0.65 7.11 15.61
N GLU A 105 -1.68 7.81 15.14
CA GLU A 105 -2.68 8.38 16.03
C GLU A 105 -3.20 7.23 16.91
N HIS A 106 -3.14 7.40 18.23
CA HIS A 106 -3.42 6.41 19.30
C HIS A 106 -2.27 5.49 19.74
N THR A 107 -1.16 6.07 20.21
CA THR A 107 -0.22 5.38 21.13
C THR A 107 0.12 6.27 22.33
N ASP A 108 -0.89 6.67 23.10
CA ASP A 108 -0.66 7.06 24.49
C ASP A 108 -0.40 5.80 25.34
N PRO A 109 0.63 5.76 26.20
CA PRO A 109 1.01 4.57 26.99
C PRO A 109 0.02 4.22 28.13
N GLY A 110 -1.19 4.79 28.12
CA GLY A 110 -2.29 4.48 29.04
C GLY A 110 -3.62 4.18 28.35
N TRP A 111 -3.64 4.04 27.02
CA TRP A 111 -4.88 3.87 26.26
C TRP A 111 -5.27 2.39 26.18
N SER A 112 -6.32 2.01 26.91
CA SER A 112 -6.99 0.71 26.79
C SER A 112 -7.66 0.58 25.42
N VAL A 113 -7.59 -0.60 24.82
CA VAL A 113 -8.30 -1.00 23.60
C VAL A 113 -9.73 -0.45 23.64
N PRO A 114 -10.22 0.25 22.59
CA PRO A 114 -11.60 0.71 22.58
C PRO A 114 -12.54 -0.50 22.69
N GLU A 115 -13.50 -0.46 23.63
CA GLU A 115 -14.54 -1.48 23.80
C GLU A 115 -15.59 -1.49 22.67
N SER A 116 -15.46 -0.62 21.67
CA SER A 116 -16.32 -0.56 20.50
C SER A 116 -15.59 -1.08 19.28
N GLY A 117 -16.26 -1.89 18.44
CA GLY A 117 -15.70 -2.56 17.26
C GLY A 117 -15.21 -1.65 16.11
N GLU A 118 -14.41 -0.64 16.42
CA GLU A 118 -13.53 0.05 15.48
C GLU A 118 -12.35 -0.87 15.17
N ALA A 119 -12.06 -1.05 13.88
CA ALA A 119 -10.98 -1.91 13.42
C ALA A 119 -9.65 -1.46 14.06
N SER A 120 -9.02 -2.38 14.80
CA SER A 120 -7.69 -2.16 15.36
C SER A 120 -6.71 -1.75 14.25
N LEU A 121 -6.05 -0.61 14.42
CA LEU A 121 -5.06 -0.14 13.44
C LEU A 121 -3.94 -1.17 13.26
N TYR A 122 -3.60 -1.47 12.00
CA TYR A 122 -2.48 -2.35 11.67
C TYR A 122 -1.16 -1.59 11.80
N VAL A 123 -0.59 -1.67 13.00
CA VAL A 123 0.69 -1.06 13.36
C VAL A 123 1.81 -2.10 13.44
N ASP A 124 3.01 -1.70 13.02
CA ASP A 124 4.22 -2.44 13.29
C ASP A 124 4.54 -2.37 14.79
N ARG A 125 4.70 -3.52 15.45
CA ARG A 125 4.90 -3.59 16.91
C ARG A 125 6.21 -2.99 17.37
N SER A 126 7.24 -2.97 16.53
CA SER A 126 8.57 -2.50 16.92
C SER A 126 8.69 -0.98 16.86
N THR A 127 7.92 -0.34 15.98
CA THR A 127 7.98 1.10 15.72
C THR A 127 6.72 1.85 16.14
N GLY A 128 5.59 1.16 16.31
CA GLY A 128 4.27 1.76 16.53
C GLY A 128 3.69 2.46 15.30
N GLY A 129 4.38 2.43 14.14
CA GLY A 129 3.93 3.07 12.91
C GLY A 129 2.92 2.21 12.15
N ARG A 130 2.01 2.86 11.41
CA ARG A 130 1.02 2.16 10.58
C ARG A 130 1.70 1.50 9.37
N LEU A 131 1.19 0.36 8.94
CA LEU A 131 1.70 -0.34 7.75
C LEU A 131 1.08 0.21 6.47
N ARG A 132 1.95 0.61 5.53
CA ARG A 132 1.59 1.08 4.19
C ARG A 132 1.64 -0.08 3.19
N TYR A 133 0.52 -0.31 2.53
CA TYR A 133 0.34 -1.29 1.47
C TYR A 133 0.48 -0.61 0.10
N TYR A 134 1.17 -1.24 -0.85
CA TYR A 134 1.37 -0.73 -2.21
C TYR A 134 0.75 -1.70 -3.21
N ASN A 135 0.65 -1.30 -4.48
CA ASN A 135 0.11 -2.16 -5.54
C ASN A 135 0.62 -3.61 -5.52
N ALA A 136 1.88 -3.84 -5.17
CA ALA A 136 2.53 -5.15 -5.14
C ALA A 136 1.87 -6.16 -4.17
N HIS A 137 1.16 -5.68 -3.15
CA HIS A 137 0.58 -6.46 -2.05
C HIS A 137 -0.84 -6.04 -1.68
N ALA A 138 -1.26 -4.83 -2.06
CA ALA A 138 -2.61 -4.33 -1.82
C ALA A 138 -3.67 -5.15 -2.56
N TRP A 139 -3.32 -5.67 -3.75
CA TRP A 139 -4.23 -6.47 -4.57
C TRP A 139 -4.73 -7.72 -3.85
N GLU A 140 -3.85 -8.39 -3.10
CA GLU A 140 -4.15 -9.62 -2.39
C GLU A 140 -5.11 -9.34 -1.22
N VAL A 141 -4.80 -8.30 -0.42
CA VAL A 141 -5.66 -7.88 0.71
C VAL A 141 -7.02 -7.38 0.23
N ALA A 142 -7.07 -6.65 -0.89
CA ALA A 142 -8.33 -6.16 -1.47
C ALA A 142 -9.14 -7.24 -2.21
N GLY A 143 -8.67 -8.49 -2.26
CA GLY A 143 -9.39 -9.62 -2.85
C GLY A 143 -9.39 -9.63 -4.38
N PHE A 144 -8.37 -9.07 -5.02
CA PHE A 144 -8.17 -9.17 -6.47
C PHE A 144 -7.42 -10.46 -6.81
N GLY A 145 -7.63 -11.00 -8.02
CA GLY A 145 -6.95 -12.22 -8.45
C GLY A 145 -5.49 -12.03 -8.87
N SER A 146 -5.05 -10.78 -9.09
CA SER A 146 -3.66 -10.44 -9.42
C SER A 146 -3.39 -8.95 -9.28
N GLU A 147 -2.11 -8.59 -9.17
CA GLU A 147 -1.64 -7.19 -9.20
C GLU A 147 -2.06 -6.45 -10.49
N ASN A 148 -2.02 -7.13 -11.64
CA ASN A 148 -2.43 -6.54 -12.93
C ASN A 148 -3.92 -6.21 -12.95
N SER A 149 -4.75 -7.08 -12.35
CA SER A 149 -6.19 -6.86 -12.19
C SER A 149 -6.46 -5.65 -11.31
N PHE A 150 -5.74 -5.53 -10.18
CA PHE A 150 -5.84 -4.37 -9.30
C PHE A 150 -5.42 -3.07 -9.98
N THR A 151 -4.27 -3.08 -10.66
CA THR A 151 -3.74 -1.90 -11.36
C THR A 151 -4.68 -1.43 -12.46
N SER A 152 -5.21 -2.35 -13.27
CA SER A 152 -6.21 -2.05 -14.31
C SER A 152 -7.54 -1.59 -13.72
N SER A 153 -7.95 -2.15 -12.58
CA SER A 153 -9.19 -1.73 -11.92
C SER A 153 -9.06 -0.32 -11.36
N ARG A 154 -7.88 0.04 -10.84
CA ARG A 154 -7.59 1.38 -10.35
C ARG A 154 -7.69 2.44 -11.44
N THR A 155 -7.14 2.18 -12.63
CA THR A 155 -7.26 3.13 -13.75
C THR A 155 -8.69 3.32 -14.23
N LEU A 156 -9.57 2.36 -13.94
CA LEU A 156 -10.99 2.40 -14.28
C LEU A 156 -11.90 2.89 -13.13
N GLY A 157 -11.34 3.33 -11.99
CA GLY A 157 -12.12 3.73 -10.81
C GLY A 157 -12.88 2.58 -10.14
N ARG A 158 -12.36 1.35 -10.26
CA ARG A 158 -12.96 0.09 -9.79
C ARG A 158 -12.14 -0.60 -8.70
N ALA A 159 -11.22 0.14 -8.08
CA ALA A 159 -10.39 -0.27 -6.96
C ALA A 159 -10.54 0.79 -5.85
N PRO A 160 -10.17 0.49 -4.58
CA PRO A 160 -10.20 1.49 -3.54
C PRO A 160 -9.27 2.66 -3.90
N GLU A 161 -9.71 3.88 -3.63
CA GLU A 161 -8.84 5.05 -3.75
C GLU A 161 -7.66 4.93 -2.77
N PRO A 162 -6.45 5.38 -3.14
CA PRO A 162 -5.30 5.41 -2.24
C PRO A 162 -5.56 6.27 -1.01
N ASP A 163 -5.11 5.83 0.16
CA ASP A 163 -5.15 6.63 1.40
C ASP A 163 -4.13 7.78 1.37
N GLY A 164 -3.12 7.67 0.52
CA GLY A 164 -2.17 8.76 0.28
C GLY A 164 -1.07 8.44 -0.72
N ILE A 165 -0.12 9.36 -0.80
CA ILE A 165 1.08 9.27 -1.62
C ILE A 165 2.30 9.34 -0.70
N ASP A 166 3.24 8.42 -0.87
CA ASP A 166 4.46 8.36 -0.07
C ASP A 166 5.52 9.37 -0.52
N GLU A 167 6.66 9.36 0.17
CA GLU A 167 7.75 10.30 -0.05
C GLU A 167 8.49 10.08 -1.39
N LEU A 168 8.20 8.99 -2.10
CA LEU A 168 8.68 8.73 -3.47
C LEU A 168 7.57 8.84 -4.52
N GLU A 169 6.48 9.54 -4.19
CA GLU A 169 5.33 9.78 -5.06
C GLU A 169 4.56 8.49 -5.43
N ARG A 170 4.61 7.45 -4.58
CA ARG A 170 3.90 6.19 -4.80
C ARG A 170 2.60 6.15 -4.00
N PRO A 171 1.48 5.75 -4.62
CA PRO A 171 0.24 5.58 -3.89
C PRO A 171 0.34 4.40 -2.94
N TYR A 172 -0.19 4.58 -1.73
CA TYR A 172 -0.31 3.53 -0.72
C TYR A 172 -1.72 3.48 -0.15
N TRP A 173 -2.01 2.35 0.50
CA TRP A 173 -3.22 2.09 1.24
C TRP A 173 -2.90 1.63 2.65
N PHE A 174 -3.79 1.85 3.58
CA PHE A 174 -3.80 1.15 4.84
C PHE A 174 -4.62 -0.14 4.72
N ARG A 175 -4.29 -1.09 5.58
CA ARG A 175 -4.92 -2.41 5.52
C ARG A 175 -6.42 -2.35 5.76
N GLU A 176 -6.87 -1.47 6.64
CA GLU A 176 -8.29 -1.33 7.00
C GLU A 176 -9.13 -0.90 5.77
N THR A 177 -8.60 0.03 4.95
CA THR A 177 -9.24 0.47 3.70
C THR A 177 -9.37 -0.69 2.71
N LEU A 178 -8.34 -1.52 2.59
CA LEU A 178 -8.34 -2.67 1.69
C LEU A 178 -9.27 -3.79 2.16
N GLU A 179 -9.29 -4.09 3.45
CA GLU A 179 -10.15 -5.12 4.04
C GLU A 179 -11.63 -4.72 3.99
N LYS A 180 -11.95 -3.47 4.31
CA LYS A 180 -13.31 -2.93 4.15
C LYS A 180 -13.77 -3.07 2.71
N TRP A 181 -12.90 -2.73 1.76
CA TRP A 181 -13.18 -2.94 0.34
C TRP A 181 -13.41 -4.43 0.02
N ALA A 182 -12.57 -5.33 0.54
CA ALA A 182 -12.71 -6.76 0.28
C ALA A 182 -14.06 -7.32 0.79
N VAL A 183 -14.53 -6.89 1.96
CA VAL A 183 -15.84 -7.27 2.52
C VAL A 183 -16.98 -6.82 1.59
N ASP A 184 -16.96 -5.56 1.17
CA ASP A 184 -17.97 -5.00 0.28
C ASP A 184 -17.90 -5.56 -1.16
N ASN A 185 -16.94 -6.43 -1.49
CA ASN A 185 -16.74 -6.96 -2.84
C ASN A 185 -17.91 -7.82 -3.30
N MET A 186 -18.49 -8.64 -2.41
CA MET A 186 -19.64 -9.50 -2.75
C MET A 186 -20.85 -8.66 -3.14
N ASP A 187 -21.19 -7.65 -2.34
CA ASP A 187 -22.33 -6.76 -2.59
C ASP A 187 -22.12 -5.93 -3.85
N ARG A 188 -20.88 -5.52 -4.15
CA ARG A 188 -20.57 -4.75 -5.37
C ARG A 188 -20.51 -5.60 -6.62
N LYS A 189 -20.07 -6.86 -6.51
CA LYS A 189 -20.27 -7.85 -7.57
C LYS A 189 -21.77 -8.03 -7.81
N ALA A 190 -22.55 -8.32 -6.77
CA ALA A 190 -24.00 -8.48 -6.87
C ALA A 190 -24.68 -7.24 -7.49
N ALA A 191 -24.36 -6.03 -7.04
CA ALA A 191 -24.90 -4.78 -7.58
C ALA A 191 -24.51 -4.53 -9.04
N ARG A 192 -23.26 -4.84 -9.45
CA ARG A 192 -22.84 -4.77 -10.86
C ARG A 192 -23.66 -5.73 -11.72
N PHE A 193 -24.00 -6.89 -11.17
CA PHE A 193 -24.85 -7.88 -11.82
C PHE A 193 -26.35 -7.69 -11.53
N ALA A 194 -26.76 -6.58 -10.90
CA ALA A 194 -28.16 -6.24 -10.61
C ALA A 194 -28.79 -5.29 -11.65
N GLY A 195 -28.29 -5.30 -12.90
CA GLY A 195 -28.89 -4.57 -14.03
C GLY A 195 -30.38 -4.92 -14.28
N PRO A 196 -31.09 -4.24 -15.18
CA PRO A 196 -32.55 -4.35 -15.27
C PRO A 196 -33.11 -5.64 -15.93
N ARG A 197 -32.29 -6.43 -16.65
CA ARG A 197 -32.76 -7.65 -17.34
C ARG A 197 -32.00 -8.90 -16.85
N PRO A 198 -32.70 -9.99 -16.51
CA PRO A 198 -32.07 -11.29 -16.28
C PRO A 198 -31.54 -11.88 -17.59
N ASP A 199 -30.55 -12.78 -17.52
CA ASP A 199 -30.00 -13.46 -18.70
C ASP A 199 -30.93 -14.60 -19.18
N GLY A 200 -31.82 -15.08 -18.31
CA GLY A 200 -32.83 -16.07 -18.63
C GLY A 200 -33.75 -16.37 -17.46
N PHE A 201 -34.65 -17.35 -17.64
CA PHE A 201 -35.55 -17.85 -16.60
C PHE A 201 -35.44 -19.39 -16.51
N THR A 202 -35.51 -19.95 -15.31
CA THR A 202 -35.56 -21.40 -15.10
C THR A 202 -36.90 -21.97 -15.61
N PRO A 203 -37.04 -23.31 -15.76
CA PRO A 203 -38.31 -23.94 -16.13
C PRO A 203 -39.49 -23.57 -15.21
N GLU A 204 -39.21 -23.26 -13.94
CA GLU A 204 -40.17 -22.80 -12.94
C GLU A 204 -40.45 -21.28 -13.02
N GLY A 205 -39.88 -20.59 -14.00
CA GLY A 205 -40.07 -19.15 -14.23
C GLY A 205 -39.22 -18.24 -13.33
N GLN A 206 -38.21 -18.75 -12.65
CA GLN A 206 -37.35 -17.93 -11.79
C GLN A 206 -36.24 -17.26 -12.61
N PRO A 207 -36.02 -15.94 -12.49
CA PRO A 207 -34.96 -15.26 -13.25
C PRO A 207 -33.57 -15.74 -12.79
N PHE A 208 -32.68 -16.04 -13.73
CA PHE A 208 -31.27 -16.34 -13.46
C PHE A 208 -30.33 -15.41 -14.23
N ARG A 209 -29.08 -15.34 -13.77
CA ARG A 209 -27.99 -14.59 -14.43
C ARG A 209 -26.73 -15.43 -14.49
N ILE A 210 -26.00 -15.29 -15.59
CA ILE A 210 -24.74 -15.99 -15.82
C ILE A 210 -23.62 -15.09 -15.29
N LEU A 211 -23.05 -15.45 -14.14
CA LEU A 211 -21.89 -14.75 -13.59
C LEU A 211 -20.62 -15.14 -14.37
N PRO A 212 -19.75 -14.19 -14.74
CA PRO A 212 -18.47 -14.50 -15.37
C PRO A 212 -17.55 -15.28 -14.41
N GLY A 213 -17.20 -16.51 -14.79
CA GLY A 213 -16.28 -17.37 -14.03
C GLY A 213 -16.96 -18.49 -13.22
N ASP A 214 -18.26 -18.38 -12.93
CA ASP A 214 -19.01 -19.42 -12.23
C ASP A 214 -19.64 -20.40 -13.22
N ASN A 215 -18.79 -21.25 -13.78
CA ASN A 215 -19.21 -22.49 -14.46
C ASN A 215 -19.99 -23.46 -13.54
N TYR A 216 -20.16 -23.13 -12.25
CA TYR A 216 -20.90 -23.93 -11.28
C TYR A 216 -22.41 -23.93 -11.56
N TYR A 217 -23.01 -22.76 -11.81
CA TYR A 217 -24.47 -22.66 -12.05
C TYR A 217 -24.86 -22.98 -13.49
N ALA A 218 -23.97 -22.76 -14.47
CA ALA A 218 -24.17 -23.24 -15.85
C ALA A 218 -24.14 -24.77 -15.93
N LYS A 219 -23.25 -25.44 -15.17
CA LYS A 219 -23.24 -26.90 -15.06
C LYS A 219 -24.46 -27.46 -14.34
N LYS A 220 -24.89 -26.84 -13.23
CA LYS A 220 -26.12 -27.25 -12.54
C LYS A 220 -27.38 -27.04 -13.37
N ALA A 221 -27.45 -25.94 -14.13
CA ALA A 221 -28.56 -25.70 -15.04
C ALA A 221 -28.58 -26.73 -16.19
N ALA A 222 -27.41 -27.14 -16.71
CA ALA A 222 -27.30 -28.22 -17.70
C ALA A 222 -27.68 -29.61 -17.12
N GLU A 223 -27.26 -29.91 -15.89
CA GLU A 223 -27.67 -31.12 -15.16
C GLU A 223 -29.18 -31.15 -14.88
N GLN A 224 -29.78 -30.01 -14.50
CA GLN A 224 -31.22 -29.90 -14.23
C GLN A 224 -32.07 -29.84 -15.51
N ALA A 225 -31.51 -29.35 -16.63
CA ALA A 225 -32.16 -29.35 -17.94
C ALA A 225 -32.09 -30.70 -18.67
N GLY A 226 -31.57 -31.76 -18.04
CA GLY A 226 -31.61 -33.12 -18.56
C GLY A 226 -30.77 -33.37 -19.81
N GLN A 227 -29.83 -32.48 -20.15
CA GLN A 227 -28.88 -32.72 -21.23
C GLN A 227 -27.63 -33.38 -20.65
N THR A 228 -27.63 -34.71 -20.62
CA THR A 228 -26.40 -35.50 -20.69
C THR A 228 -25.61 -35.02 -21.92
N VAL A 229 -24.58 -34.19 -21.70
CA VAL A 229 -23.58 -33.90 -22.72
C VAL A 229 -22.77 -35.18 -22.90
N GLU A 230 -23.10 -35.95 -23.94
CA GLU A 230 -22.22 -37.01 -24.44
C GLU A 230 -20.87 -36.41 -24.84
N LYS A 231 -19.82 -37.21 -24.59
CA LYS A 231 -18.39 -36.91 -24.61
C LYS A 231 -17.87 -36.09 -25.79
#